data_AF-A0A816VGK6-F1
#
_entry.id   AF-A0A816VGK6-F1
#
_cell.length_a   1.000
_cell.length_b   1.000
_cell.length_c   1.000
_cell.angle_alpha   90.00
_cell.angle_beta   90.00
_cell.angle_gamma   90.00
#
_symmetry.space_group_name_H-M   'P 1'
#
loop_
_entity.id
_entity.type
_entity.pdbx_description
1 polymer ?
#
loop_
_entity_poly.entity_id
_entity_poly.type
_entity_poly.pdbx_seq_one_letter_code
_entity_poly.pdbx_strand_id
1 'polypeptide(L)'
;MAYGQSMTSLVGSVLSYVTPEKEVSDHAKTVQNIFNNYTAGQEFFDLVYAWFENYDQHIQYLRNKSFYTDVKFIIQLAAESLKTSEDLHLFPQRVDTYLYMFHRINEYIASQGRPIDQMNEFRKILLERLGSEFKSSEGANPNFCIKEREMMKKIDVKQHLSAFTDINCIQTLMNFFAMCKLAFQSSQIVEETNCLQWKDALTTTKQWKISLQDFVSQYTQYKESFTQFPFDASAFVYLIRVMYPSKSKHPISFEIFRDTLTKLKLDYQAFFSEYCVLFGENVKQTFYEYDYIDTLLVVLRSLNNDDLFGTYLQTYALNTNFNKFWGLVLHFSQNHDLSDQMQHALAPILKAQAEKMSLPMFNDCCQMTKNTVQKIRPQNRARTARVLQILFYAFLHKKIYFEQNFHPLDEGLAKELLSLLLELSWPLDAQNPFCLFVIEHLIFTLYDHTKDKFQKLKRLFQRLNQLNEKICTNNKPVKFIQDCWLNDYVCDTPCDWLKLNRDDYQNLCEIHQNNGWSLYVWS
;
A
#
# COMPACT_ATOMS: atom_id res chain seq x y z
N MET A 1 63.14 -32.26 -23.22
CA MET A 1 62.31 -31.33 -22.44
C MET A 1 60.87 -31.69 -22.70
N ALA A 2 60.15 -32.03 -21.62
CA ALA A 2 58.80 -32.56 -21.66
C ALA A 2 57.76 -31.45 -21.81
N TYR A 3 56.82 -31.62 -22.75
CA TYR A 3 55.49 -31.02 -22.69
C TYR A 3 54.48 -32.15 -22.86
N GLY A 4 54.24 -32.87 -21.76
CA GLY A 4 53.04 -33.67 -21.59
C GLY A 4 52.00 -32.78 -20.91
N GLN A 5 51.14 -32.14 -21.69
CA GLN A 5 49.90 -31.59 -21.15
C GLN A 5 48.96 -32.78 -20.88
N SER A 6 48.70 -33.01 -19.60
CA SER A 6 47.74 -33.97 -19.08
C SER A 6 46.34 -33.61 -19.60
N MET A 7 45.87 -34.30 -20.64
CA MET A 7 44.44 -34.44 -20.93
C MET A 7 43.79 -35.24 -19.81
N THR A 8 43.43 -34.58 -18.71
CA THR A 8 42.48 -35.15 -17.75
C THR A 8 41.09 -35.12 -18.39
N SER A 9 40.79 -36.14 -19.21
CA SER A 9 39.44 -36.36 -19.72
C SER A 9 38.45 -36.48 -18.56
N LEU A 10 37.19 -36.06 -18.76
CA LEU A 10 36.07 -36.23 -17.80
C LEU A 10 36.07 -37.63 -17.14
N VAL A 11 36.51 -38.65 -17.90
CA VAL A 11 36.74 -40.05 -17.53
C VAL A 11 37.50 -40.22 -16.21
N GLY A 12 38.62 -39.51 -16.01
CA GLY A 12 39.49 -39.70 -14.84
C GLY A 12 38.89 -39.18 -13.54
N SER A 13 38.02 -38.17 -13.63
CA SER A 13 37.37 -37.52 -12.48
C SER A 13 36.08 -38.24 -12.03
N VAL A 14 35.33 -38.82 -12.97
CA VAL A 14 34.02 -39.44 -12.68
C VAL A 14 34.16 -40.89 -12.16
N LEU A 15 35.11 -41.67 -12.68
CA LEU A 15 35.26 -43.09 -12.32
C LEU A 15 35.86 -43.33 -10.93
N SER A 16 36.49 -42.33 -10.31
CA SER A 16 37.12 -42.46 -8.97
C SER A 16 36.12 -42.39 -7.80
N TYR A 17 34.86 -42.03 -8.07
CA TYR A 17 33.83 -41.75 -7.06
C TYR A 17 32.65 -42.73 -7.05
N VAL A 18 32.49 -43.57 -8.08
CA VAL A 18 31.46 -44.62 -8.11
C VAL A 18 31.98 -45.82 -7.32
N THR A 19 31.40 -46.08 -6.15
CA THR A 19 31.76 -47.23 -5.30
C THR A 19 31.53 -48.58 -6.00
N PRO A 20 32.26 -49.65 -5.62
CA PRO A 20 32.48 -50.85 -6.44
C PRO A 20 31.29 -51.81 -6.57
N GLU A 21 30.09 -51.45 -6.10
CA GLU A 21 29.06 -52.47 -5.82
C GLU A 21 28.34 -53.01 -7.07
N LYS A 22 28.37 -52.31 -8.22
CA LYS A 22 27.90 -52.81 -9.54
C LYS A 22 28.56 -52.03 -10.68
N GLU A 23 28.88 -52.71 -11.79
CA GLU A 23 29.40 -52.06 -13.01
C GLU A 23 28.35 -51.15 -13.68
N VAL A 24 28.80 -49.98 -14.13
CA VAL A 24 28.05 -49.08 -15.02
C VAL A 24 27.87 -49.77 -16.37
N SER A 25 26.64 -49.81 -16.89
CA SER A 25 26.35 -50.43 -18.18
C SER A 25 27.06 -49.71 -19.32
N ASP A 26 27.39 -50.46 -20.37
CA ASP A 26 28.02 -49.86 -21.56
C ASP A 26 27.10 -48.85 -22.23
N HIS A 27 25.79 -49.04 -22.15
CA HIS A 27 24.79 -48.07 -22.63
C HIS A 27 24.88 -46.75 -21.86
N ALA A 28 25.02 -46.79 -20.53
CA ALA A 28 25.25 -45.59 -19.71
C ALA A 28 26.57 -44.90 -20.06
N LYS A 29 27.64 -45.65 -20.35
CA LYS A 29 28.92 -45.06 -20.79
C LYS A 29 28.81 -44.35 -22.15
N THR A 30 27.89 -44.75 -23.03
CA THR A 30 27.76 -44.07 -24.34
C THR A 30 27.35 -42.59 -24.24
N VAL A 31 26.64 -42.18 -23.18
CA VAL A 31 26.27 -40.77 -22.97
C VAL A 31 27.51 -39.87 -22.80
N GLN A 32 28.62 -40.44 -22.33
CA GLN A 32 29.89 -39.73 -22.17
C GLN A 32 30.44 -39.23 -23.51
N ASN A 33 30.27 -40.00 -24.58
CA ASN A 33 30.72 -39.59 -25.91
C ASN A 33 29.92 -38.38 -26.42
N ILE A 34 28.64 -38.27 -26.03
CA ILE A 34 27.80 -37.12 -26.37
C ILE A 34 28.32 -35.86 -25.67
N PHE A 35 28.66 -35.96 -24.38
CA PHE A 35 29.21 -34.85 -23.60
C PHE A 35 30.60 -34.39 -24.06
N ASN A 36 31.45 -35.34 -24.47
CA ASN A 36 32.81 -35.06 -24.95
C ASN A 36 32.83 -34.46 -26.37
N ASN A 37 31.73 -34.54 -27.13
CA ASN A 37 31.63 -33.88 -28.43
C ASN A 37 31.37 -32.38 -28.23
N TYR A 38 31.88 -31.52 -29.11
CA TYR A 38 31.65 -30.06 -29.09
C TYR A 38 30.29 -29.63 -29.66
N THR A 39 29.34 -30.55 -29.82
CA THR A 39 28.00 -30.29 -30.36
C THR A 39 27.19 -29.38 -29.44
N ALA A 40 26.38 -28.48 -29.98
CA ALA A 40 25.62 -27.51 -29.17
C ALA A 40 24.21 -27.25 -29.73
N GLY A 41 23.37 -26.57 -28.95
CA GLY A 41 22.01 -26.21 -29.34
C GLY A 41 21.10 -27.43 -29.51
N GLN A 42 20.19 -27.33 -30.48
CA GLN A 42 19.21 -28.38 -30.79
C GLN A 42 19.85 -29.74 -31.06
N GLU A 43 20.95 -29.78 -31.82
CA GLU A 43 21.61 -31.04 -32.17
C GLU A 43 22.11 -31.79 -30.93
N PHE A 44 22.66 -31.06 -29.95
CA PHE A 44 23.09 -31.66 -28.68
C PHE A 44 21.89 -32.19 -27.88
N PHE A 45 20.78 -31.44 -27.85
CA PHE A 45 19.55 -31.89 -27.23
C PHE A 45 19.02 -33.17 -27.87
N ASP A 46 18.92 -33.23 -29.20
CA ASP A 46 18.37 -34.36 -29.94
C ASP A 46 19.18 -35.64 -29.68
N LEU A 47 20.51 -35.54 -29.60
CA LEU A 47 21.39 -36.65 -29.26
C LEU A 47 21.12 -37.19 -27.84
N VAL A 48 21.03 -36.30 -26.85
CA VAL A 48 20.74 -36.72 -25.46
C VAL A 48 19.32 -37.25 -25.33
N TYR A 49 18.34 -36.62 -25.98
CA TYR A 49 16.96 -37.07 -26.00
C TYR A 49 16.84 -38.49 -26.57
N ALA A 50 17.40 -38.74 -27.75
CA ALA A 50 17.42 -40.07 -28.37
C ALA A 50 18.17 -41.10 -27.52
N TRP A 51 19.23 -40.68 -26.82
CA TRP A 51 19.95 -41.55 -25.89
C TRP A 51 19.07 -41.99 -24.71
N PHE A 52 18.30 -41.09 -24.09
CA PHE A 52 17.36 -41.43 -23.00
C PHE A 52 16.26 -42.38 -23.47
N GLU A 53 15.66 -42.15 -24.64
CA GLU A 53 14.64 -43.04 -25.22
C GLU A 53 15.18 -44.47 -25.44
N ASN A 54 16.41 -44.60 -25.95
CA ASN A 54 17.06 -45.90 -26.12
C ASN A 54 17.42 -46.55 -24.78
N TYR A 55 17.83 -45.74 -23.79
CA TYR A 55 18.14 -46.23 -22.45
C TYR A 55 16.91 -46.77 -21.74
N ASP A 56 15.75 -46.12 -21.88
CA ASP A 56 14.47 -46.60 -21.36
C ASP A 56 14.14 -48.01 -21.87
N GLN A 57 14.30 -48.24 -23.17
CA GLN A 57 14.08 -49.55 -23.79
C GLN A 57 15.09 -50.60 -23.29
N HIS A 58 16.37 -50.22 -23.20
CA HIS A 58 17.44 -51.11 -22.74
C HIS A 58 17.24 -51.60 -21.31
N ILE A 59 16.80 -50.72 -20.42
CA ILE A 59 16.62 -51.02 -19.01
C ILE A 59 15.38 -51.87 -18.73
N GLN A 60 14.31 -51.66 -19.48
CA GLN A 60 13.16 -52.57 -19.47
C GLN A 60 13.59 -54.00 -19.84
N TYR A 61 14.43 -54.15 -20.86
CA TYR A 61 14.98 -55.44 -21.27
C TYR A 61 15.86 -56.09 -20.19
N LEU A 62 16.72 -55.31 -19.52
CA LEU A 62 17.63 -55.80 -18.48
C LEU A 62 17.00 -55.99 -17.10
N ARG A 63 15.68 -55.78 -16.93
CA ARG A 63 14.97 -55.83 -15.64
C ARG A 63 15.65 -54.98 -14.55
N ASN A 64 16.09 -53.76 -14.89
CA ASN A 64 16.65 -52.75 -13.97
C ASN A 64 17.92 -53.16 -13.20
N LYS A 65 18.72 -54.14 -13.65
CA LYS A 65 19.88 -54.65 -12.89
C LYS A 65 20.95 -53.60 -12.55
N SER A 66 21.28 -52.70 -13.49
CA SER A 66 22.30 -51.63 -13.39
C SER A 66 21.71 -50.21 -13.22
N PHE A 67 20.38 -50.08 -13.29
CA PHE A 67 19.68 -48.79 -13.36
C PHE A 67 20.20 -47.74 -12.37
N TYR A 68 20.29 -48.11 -11.10
CA TYR A 68 20.67 -47.17 -10.05
C TYR A 68 22.11 -46.65 -10.23
N THR A 69 23.06 -47.52 -10.58
CA THR A 69 24.45 -47.14 -10.81
C THR A 69 24.59 -46.27 -12.06
N ASP A 70 23.85 -46.61 -13.12
CA ASP A 70 23.83 -45.87 -14.37
C ASP A 70 23.27 -44.45 -14.17
N VAL A 71 22.16 -44.30 -13.45
CA VAL A 71 21.59 -42.99 -13.11
C VAL A 71 22.57 -42.16 -12.29
N LYS A 72 23.24 -42.75 -11.30
CA LYS A 72 24.30 -42.05 -10.54
C LYS A 72 25.44 -41.57 -11.43
N PHE A 73 25.88 -42.41 -12.36
CA PHE A 73 26.93 -42.07 -13.33
C PHE A 73 26.51 -40.89 -14.22
N ILE A 74 25.28 -40.89 -14.74
CA ILE A 74 24.76 -39.81 -15.60
C ILE A 74 24.68 -38.48 -14.84
N ILE A 75 24.16 -38.50 -13.60
CA ILE A 75 24.11 -37.31 -12.73
C ILE A 75 25.52 -36.74 -12.54
N GLN A 76 26.49 -37.60 -12.25
CA GLN A 76 27.86 -37.18 -11.99
C GLN A 76 28.54 -36.62 -13.23
N LEU A 77 28.36 -37.27 -14.39
CA LEU A 77 28.86 -36.76 -15.66
C LEU A 77 28.30 -35.37 -15.97
N ALA A 78 26.99 -35.19 -15.84
CA ALA A 78 26.35 -33.90 -16.07
C ALA A 78 26.86 -32.84 -15.09
N ALA A 79 26.99 -33.17 -13.81
CA ALA A 79 27.51 -32.27 -12.79
C ALA A 79 28.97 -31.84 -13.04
N GLU A 80 29.84 -32.77 -13.43
CA GLU A 80 31.24 -32.46 -13.73
C GLU A 80 31.38 -31.60 -15.01
N SER A 81 30.57 -31.85 -16.03
CA SER A 81 30.56 -31.01 -17.25
C SER A 81 30.17 -29.54 -16.99
N LEU A 82 29.47 -29.27 -15.88
CA LEU A 82 29.12 -27.92 -15.46
C LEU A 82 30.21 -27.23 -14.63
N LYS A 83 31.27 -27.97 -14.23
CA LYS A 83 32.40 -27.47 -13.45
C LYS A 83 33.67 -27.29 -14.30
N THR A 84 33.88 -28.13 -15.31
CA THR A 84 35.10 -28.15 -16.14
C THR A 84 35.19 -26.91 -17.03
N SER A 85 36.27 -26.13 -16.88
CA SER A 85 36.48 -24.86 -17.59
C SER A 85 36.40 -24.94 -19.11
N GLU A 86 36.71 -26.11 -19.68
CA GLU A 86 36.71 -26.35 -21.12
C GLU A 86 35.30 -26.34 -21.72
N ASP A 87 34.29 -26.83 -21.00
CA ASP A 87 32.91 -26.97 -21.51
C ASP A 87 31.99 -25.81 -21.10
N LEU A 88 32.47 -24.93 -20.21
CA LEU A 88 31.70 -23.82 -19.66
C LEU A 88 31.14 -22.86 -20.70
N HIS A 89 31.82 -22.71 -21.84
CA HIS A 89 31.39 -21.85 -22.95
C HIS A 89 30.20 -22.42 -23.73
N LEU A 90 29.97 -23.73 -23.65
CA LEU A 90 28.85 -24.42 -24.33
C LEU A 90 27.57 -24.40 -23.49
N PHE A 91 27.68 -24.12 -22.18
CA PHE A 91 26.55 -24.12 -21.26
C PHE A 91 25.33 -23.33 -21.76
N PRO A 92 25.45 -22.08 -22.28
CA PRO A 92 24.29 -21.31 -22.74
C PRO A 92 23.52 -22.01 -23.86
N GLN A 93 24.20 -22.84 -24.65
CA GLN A 93 23.66 -23.57 -25.80
C GLN A 93 23.20 -25.00 -25.44
N ARG A 94 23.41 -25.44 -24.19
CA ARG A 94 23.07 -26.78 -23.70
C ARG A 94 22.10 -26.76 -22.53
N VAL A 95 21.63 -25.58 -22.12
CA VAL A 95 20.77 -25.38 -20.94
C VAL A 95 19.50 -26.24 -20.99
N ASP A 96 18.88 -26.31 -22.16
CA ASP A 96 17.69 -27.12 -22.46
C ASP A 96 17.92 -28.58 -22.08
N THR A 97 19.06 -29.12 -22.49
CA THR A 97 19.47 -30.50 -22.26
C THR A 97 19.70 -30.77 -20.78
N TYR A 98 20.38 -29.87 -20.07
CA TYR A 98 20.60 -30.03 -18.63
C TYR A 98 19.27 -30.04 -17.85
N LEU A 99 18.32 -29.18 -18.22
CA LEU A 99 16.99 -29.16 -17.60
C LEU A 99 16.20 -30.44 -17.94
N TYR A 100 16.24 -30.90 -19.19
CA TYR A 100 15.63 -32.17 -19.59
C TYR A 100 16.20 -33.37 -18.84
N MET A 101 17.53 -33.47 -18.74
CA MET A 101 18.19 -34.51 -17.97
C MET A 101 17.77 -34.47 -16.51
N PHE A 102 17.72 -33.28 -15.92
CA PHE A 102 17.27 -33.11 -14.55
C PHE A 102 15.82 -33.57 -14.37
N HIS A 103 14.92 -33.25 -15.29
CA HIS A 103 13.53 -33.74 -15.28
C HIS A 103 13.45 -35.29 -15.39
N ARG A 104 14.06 -35.88 -16.42
CA ARG A 104 14.04 -37.35 -16.64
C ARG A 104 14.58 -38.14 -15.46
N ILE A 105 15.68 -37.68 -14.87
CA ILE A 105 16.28 -38.34 -13.71
C ILE A 105 15.36 -38.25 -12.48
N ASN A 106 14.61 -37.16 -12.31
CA ASN A 106 13.61 -37.09 -11.23
C ASN A 106 12.47 -38.08 -11.45
N GLU A 107 12.00 -38.27 -12.68
CA GLU A 107 10.98 -39.28 -13.00
C GLU A 107 11.46 -40.70 -12.67
N TYR A 108 12.73 -41.00 -12.98
CA TYR A 108 13.41 -42.23 -12.61
C TYR A 108 13.49 -42.46 -11.10
N ILE A 109 13.86 -41.42 -10.34
CA ILE A 109 13.91 -41.51 -8.87
C ILE A 109 12.51 -41.75 -8.31
N ALA A 110 11.50 -41.06 -8.83
CA ALA A 110 10.12 -41.20 -8.41
C ALA A 110 9.57 -42.61 -8.71
N SER A 111 9.85 -43.16 -9.91
CA SER A 111 9.34 -44.48 -10.32
C SER A 111 9.96 -45.63 -9.53
N GLN A 112 11.21 -45.49 -9.06
CA GLN A 112 11.89 -46.53 -8.27
C GLN A 112 11.67 -46.37 -6.75
N GLY A 113 11.16 -45.22 -6.29
CA GLY A 113 10.97 -44.93 -4.87
C GLY A 113 12.26 -44.91 -4.05
N ARG A 114 13.42 -44.67 -4.69
CA ARG A 114 14.73 -44.64 -4.03
C ARG A 114 15.43 -43.32 -4.29
N PRO A 115 15.68 -42.49 -3.25
CA PRO A 115 16.38 -41.24 -3.43
C PRO A 115 17.83 -41.46 -3.89
N ILE A 116 18.34 -40.50 -4.65
CA ILE A 116 19.74 -40.42 -5.06
C ILE A 116 20.30 -39.09 -4.55
N ASP A 117 21.17 -39.15 -3.54
CA ASP A 117 21.69 -37.96 -2.85
C ASP A 117 22.41 -36.98 -3.80
N GLN A 118 23.08 -37.51 -4.83
CA GLN A 118 23.81 -36.75 -5.84
C GLN A 118 22.90 -35.84 -6.68
N MET A 119 21.59 -36.12 -6.75
CA MET A 119 20.65 -35.33 -7.54
C MET A 119 20.48 -33.91 -6.99
N ASN A 120 20.51 -33.76 -5.66
CA ASN A 120 20.46 -32.44 -5.02
C ASN A 120 21.70 -31.60 -5.33
N GLU A 121 22.86 -32.24 -5.39
CA GLU A 121 24.12 -31.58 -5.75
C GLU A 121 24.12 -31.15 -7.21
N PHE A 122 23.70 -32.03 -8.14
CA PHE A 122 23.55 -31.67 -9.54
C PHE A 122 22.59 -30.50 -9.73
N ARG A 123 21.44 -30.51 -9.06
CA ARG A 123 20.50 -29.38 -9.07
C ARG A 123 21.17 -28.08 -8.63
N LYS A 124 21.91 -28.12 -7.51
CA LYS A 124 22.57 -26.94 -6.97
C LYS A 124 23.59 -26.36 -7.97
N ILE A 125 24.44 -27.21 -8.53
CA ILE A 125 25.45 -26.82 -9.53
C ILE A 125 24.78 -26.21 -10.76
N LEU A 126 23.72 -26.84 -11.27
CA LEU A 126 22.97 -26.34 -12.43
C LEU A 126 22.38 -24.95 -12.16
N LEU A 127 21.72 -24.76 -11.02
CA LEU A 127 21.12 -23.47 -10.64
C LEU A 127 22.18 -22.37 -10.43
N GLU A 128 23.31 -22.68 -9.80
CA GLU A 128 24.43 -21.75 -9.63
C GLU A 128 25.04 -21.34 -10.98
N ARG A 129 25.14 -22.30 -11.92
CA ARG A 129 25.63 -22.03 -13.27
C ARG A 129 24.67 -21.16 -14.07
N LEU A 130 23.36 -21.43 -13.99
CA LEU A 130 22.31 -20.60 -14.59
C LEU A 130 22.39 -19.15 -14.11
N GLY A 131 22.46 -18.94 -12.79
CA GLY A 131 22.56 -17.59 -12.22
C GLY A 131 23.88 -16.89 -12.57
N SER A 132 24.98 -17.65 -12.64
CA SER A 132 26.28 -17.10 -13.06
C SER A 132 26.25 -16.63 -14.51
N GLU A 133 25.70 -17.44 -15.42
CA GLU A 133 25.55 -17.10 -16.84
C GLU A 133 24.60 -15.91 -17.04
N PHE A 134 23.48 -15.89 -16.31
CA PHE A 134 22.55 -14.76 -16.33
C PHE A 134 23.23 -13.47 -15.89
N LYS A 135 24.01 -13.51 -14.81
CA LYS A 135 24.74 -12.35 -14.32
C LYS A 135 25.83 -11.90 -15.30
N SER A 136 26.65 -12.81 -15.83
CA SER A 136 27.77 -12.48 -16.71
C SER A 136 27.33 -11.97 -18.08
N SER A 137 26.15 -12.38 -18.53
CA SER A 137 25.55 -11.94 -19.80
C SER A 137 24.63 -10.71 -19.65
N GLU A 138 24.62 -10.08 -18.47
CA GLU A 138 23.71 -8.96 -18.15
C GLU A 138 22.23 -9.30 -18.39
N GLY A 139 21.89 -10.58 -18.19
CA GLY A 139 20.55 -11.15 -18.35
C GLY A 139 20.24 -11.63 -19.77
N ALA A 140 21.12 -11.39 -20.76
CA ALA A 140 20.91 -11.82 -22.14
C ALA A 140 20.82 -13.34 -22.30
N ASN A 141 21.55 -14.12 -21.49
CA ASN A 141 21.51 -15.58 -21.40
C ASN A 141 21.05 -16.02 -20.01
N PRO A 142 20.72 -17.30 -19.77
CA PRO A 142 20.46 -18.34 -20.77
C PRO A 142 19.14 -18.13 -21.52
N ASN A 143 18.97 -18.79 -22.66
CA ASN A 143 17.71 -18.88 -23.41
C ASN A 143 17.54 -20.30 -23.94
N PHE A 144 16.30 -20.75 -24.12
CA PHE A 144 16.04 -22.00 -24.83
C PHE A 144 16.48 -21.92 -26.29
N CYS A 145 17.22 -22.94 -26.73
CA CYS A 145 17.57 -23.18 -28.12
C CYS A 145 16.41 -23.86 -28.86
N ILE A 146 15.67 -24.73 -28.17
CA ILE A 146 14.52 -25.46 -28.68
C ILE A 146 13.31 -24.54 -28.74
N LYS A 147 12.62 -24.57 -29.89
CA LYS A 147 11.38 -23.81 -30.11
C LYS A 147 10.17 -24.72 -30.34
N GLU A 148 10.38 -26.03 -30.42
CA GLU A 148 9.30 -27.00 -30.63
C GLU A 148 8.50 -27.20 -29.35
N ARG A 149 7.18 -27.00 -29.44
CA ARG A 149 6.26 -27.06 -28.31
C ARG A 149 6.28 -28.41 -27.60
N GLU A 150 6.27 -29.51 -28.34
CA GLU A 150 6.22 -30.86 -27.76
C GLU A 150 7.51 -31.21 -27.02
N MET A 151 8.67 -30.77 -27.52
CA MET A 151 9.94 -30.95 -26.82
C MET A 151 10.02 -30.06 -25.57
N MET A 152 9.56 -28.80 -25.66
CA MET A 152 9.55 -27.89 -24.52
C MET A 152 8.68 -28.41 -23.36
N LYS A 153 7.55 -29.07 -23.66
CA LYS A 153 6.71 -29.74 -22.66
C LYS A 153 7.45 -30.84 -21.89
N LYS A 154 8.37 -31.56 -22.54
CA LYS A 154 9.17 -32.64 -21.92
C LYS A 154 10.27 -32.13 -20.98
N ILE A 155 10.67 -30.85 -21.10
CA ILE A 155 11.65 -30.24 -20.20
C ILE A 155 11.00 -29.86 -18.86
N ASP A 156 9.71 -29.51 -18.87
CA ASP A 156 8.90 -29.14 -17.71
C ASP A 156 9.57 -28.11 -16.76
N VAL A 157 9.97 -26.99 -17.35
CA VAL A 157 10.73 -25.92 -16.68
C VAL A 157 9.99 -25.35 -15.49
N LYS A 158 8.65 -25.31 -15.55
CA LYS A 158 7.81 -24.76 -14.48
C LYS A 158 7.97 -25.55 -13.18
N GLN A 159 8.09 -26.87 -13.23
CA GLN A 159 8.32 -27.67 -12.02
C GLN A 159 9.63 -27.28 -11.31
N HIS A 160 10.64 -26.81 -12.04
CA HIS A 160 11.93 -26.44 -11.45
C HIS A 160 11.87 -25.15 -10.63
N LEU A 161 10.84 -24.29 -10.80
CA LEU A 161 10.61 -23.14 -9.92
C LEU A 161 10.31 -23.56 -8.47
N SER A 162 9.79 -24.77 -8.26
CA SER A 162 9.56 -25.32 -6.91
C SER A 162 10.85 -25.58 -6.13
N ALA A 163 12.01 -25.59 -6.79
CA ALA A 163 13.30 -25.72 -6.12
C ALA A 163 13.67 -24.47 -5.30
N PHE A 164 13.05 -23.33 -5.57
CA PHE A 164 13.32 -22.06 -4.89
C PHE A 164 12.34 -21.82 -3.74
N THR A 165 12.38 -22.67 -2.73
CA THR A 165 11.54 -22.50 -1.53
C THR A 165 11.95 -21.29 -0.71
N ASP A 166 13.26 -21.00 -0.63
CA ASP A 166 13.81 -19.89 0.16
C ASP A 166 14.80 -19.06 -0.66
N ILE A 167 14.61 -17.74 -0.67
CA ILE A 167 15.57 -16.78 -1.25
C ILE A 167 16.30 -16.07 -0.10
N ASN A 168 17.54 -16.48 0.14
CA ASN A 168 18.32 -16.09 1.32
C ASN A 168 19.43 -15.06 1.05
N CYS A 169 19.86 -14.88 -0.19
CA CYS A 169 20.91 -13.95 -0.58
C CYS A 169 20.78 -13.55 -2.06
N ILE A 170 21.60 -12.59 -2.50
CA ILE A 170 21.62 -12.11 -3.90
C ILE A 170 21.93 -13.23 -4.89
N GLN A 171 22.84 -14.17 -4.55
CA GLN A 171 23.17 -15.26 -5.47
C GLN A 171 21.94 -16.14 -5.75
N THR A 172 21.20 -16.52 -4.72
CA THR A 172 19.97 -17.32 -4.87
C THR A 172 18.90 -16.55 -5.64
N LEU A 173 18.83 -15.22 -5.48
CA LEU A 173 17.96 -14.36 -6.29
C LEU A 173 18.35 -14.37 -7.77
N MET A 174 19.64 -14.33 -8.10
CA MET A 174 20.11 -14.42 -9.49
C MET A 174 19.77 -15.76 -10.13
N ASN A 175 19.97 -16.86 -9.39
CA ASN A 175 19.57 -18.19 -9.83
C ASN A 175 18.05 -18.24 -10.09
N PHE A 176 17.25 -17.62 -9.21
CA PHE A 176 15.79 -17.53 -9.36
C PHE A 176 15.38 -16.71 -10.59
N PHE A 177 16.02 -15.55 -10.84
CA PHE A 177 15.75 -14.73 -12.03
C PHE A 177 16.09 -15.45 -13.34
N ALA A 178 17.22 -16.14 -13.39
CA ALA A 178 17.59 -16.97 -14.55
C ALA A 178 16.51 -18.03 -14.82
N MET A 179 16.01 -18.69 -13.77
CA MET A 179 14.95 -19.68 -13.88
C MET A 179 13.59 -19.09 -14.24
N CYS A 180 13.23 -17.91 -13.72
CA CYS A 180 12.01 -17.21 -14.11
C CYS A 180 12.04 -16.84 -15.59
N LYS A 181 13.17 -16.32 -16.09
CA LYS A 181 13.34 -16.00 -17.50
C LYS A 181 13.06 -17.21 -18.39
N LEU A 182 13.69 -18.35 -18.08
CA LEU A 182 13.46 -19.60 -18.80
C LEU A 182 11.99 -20.05 -18.66
N ALA A 183 11.42 -20.04 -17.46
CA ALA A 183 10.03 -20.45 -17.25
C ALA A 183 9.03 -19.59 -18.04
N PHE A 184 9.25 -18.29 -18.15
CA PHE A 184 8.43 -17.40 -18.98
C PHE A 184 8.60 -17.70 -20.48
N GLN A 185 9.83 -17.88 -20.96
CA GLN A 185 10.08 -18.26 -22.35
C GLN A 185 9.41 -19.60 -22.70
N SER A 186 9.52 -20.59 -21.82
CA SER A 186 8.89 -21.91 -21.97
C SER A 186 7.36 -21.79 -22.01
N SER A 187 6.79 -21.00 -21.08
CA SER A 187 5.35 -20.77 -21.04
C SER A 187 4.82 -20.10 -22.31
N GLN A 188 5.54 -19.14 -22.88
CA GLN A 188 5.17 -18.51 -24.15
C GLN A 188 5.10 -19.51 -25.32
N ILE A 189 5.97 -20.53 -25.31
CA ILE A 189 6.01 -21.57 -26.35
C ILE A 189 4.91 -22.61 -26.13
N VAL A 190 4.62 -22.95 -24.87
CA VAL A 190 3.71 -24.05 -24.51
C VAL A 190 2.25 -23.61 -24.35
N GLU A 191 2.01 -22.41 -23.85
CA GLU A 191 0.70 -21.86 -23.49
C GLU A 191 0.42 -20.61 -24.33
N GLU A 192 -0.58 -20.68 -25.22
CA GLU A 192 -0.87 -19.58 -26.15
C GLU A 192 -1.68 -18.43 -25.51
N THR A 193 -2.42 -18.71 -24.43
CA THR A 193 -3.41 -17.77 -23.87
C THR A 193 -3.29 -17.51 -22.37
N ASN A 194 -2.64 -18.38 -21.61
CA ASN A 194 -2.52 -18.26 -20.16
C ASN A 194 -1.06 -18.42 -19.73
N CYS A 195 -0.20 -17.53 -20.22
CA CYS A 195 1.21 -17.56 -19.90
C CYS A 195 1.46 -17.31 -18.40
N LEU A 196 2.51 -17.93 -17.87
CA LEU A 196 2.99 -17.77 -16.52
C LEU A 196 3.28 -16.30 -16.22
N GLN A 197 2.73 -15.79 -15.13
CA GLN A 197 2.96 -14.42 -14.69
C GLN A 197 3.94 -14.39 -13.51
N TRP A 198 4.49 -13.21 -13.22
CA TRP A 198 5.40 -13.02 -12.08
C TRP A 198 4.80 -13.44 -10.75
N LYS A 199 3.52 -13.15 -10.53
CA LYS A 199 2.81 -13.56 -9.31
C LYS A 199 2.88 -15.07 -9.11
N ASP A 200 2.63 -15.85 -10.17
CA ASP A 200 2.71 -17.31 -10.13
C ASP A 200 4.14 -17.77 -9.79
N ALA A 201 5.14 -17.20 -10.46
CA ALA A 201 6.54 -17.53 -10.20
C ALA A 201 6.96 -17.21 -8.75
N LEU A 202 6.51 -16.09 -8.19
CA LEU A 202 6.78 -15.73 -6.80
C LEU A 202 6.06 -16.64 -5.80
N THR A 203 4.92 -17.23 -6.17
CA THR A 203 4.16 -18.11 -5.26
C THR A 203 4.86 -19.42 -4.95
N THR A 204 5.82 -19.83 -5.78
CA THR A 204 6.61 -21.04 -5.51
C THR A 204 7.59 -20.85 -4.35
N THR A 205 7.94 -19.60 -4.03
CA THR A 205 8.85 -19.24 -2.93
C THR A 205 8.09 -18.97 -1.64
N LYS A 206 8.48 -19.69 -0.58
CA LYS A 206 7.87 -19.59 0.77
C LYS A 206 8.52 -18.53 1.64
N GLN A 207 9.85 -18.37 1.58
CA GLN A 207 10.56 -17.41 2.42
C GLN A 207 11.48 -16.50 1.61
N TRP A 208 11.39 -15.21 1.92
CA TRP A 208 12.25 -14.17 1.37
C TRP A 208 13.02 -13.52 2.52
N LYS A 209 14.33 -13.77 2.61
CA LYS A 209 15.21 -13.23 3.67
C LYS A 209 16.10 -12.08 3.17
N ILE A 210 16.01 -11.74 1.88
CA ILE A 210 16.61 -10.54 1.29
C ILE A 210 15.72 -9.32 1.56
N SER A 211 16.26 -8.11 1.40
CA SER A 211 15.44 -6.90 1.50
C SER A 211 14.63 -6.65 0.22
N LEU A 212 13.52 -5.90 0.31
CA LEU A 212 12.79 -5.46 -0.88
C LEU A 212 13.67 -4.62 -1.80
N GLN A 213 14.56 -3.80 -1.23
CA GLN A 213 15.50 -2.98 -1.99
C GLN A 213 16.48 -3.83 -2.81
N ASP A 214 16.95 -4.95 -2.26
CA ASP A 214 17.80 -5.89 -2.99
C ASP A 214 17.06 -6.47 -4.20
N PHE A 215 15.83 -6.94 -4.00
CA PHE A 215 15.00 -7.46 -5.09
C PHE A 215 14.82 -6.42 -6.20
N VAL A 216 14.38 -5.21 -5.82
CA VAL A 216 14.09 -4.11 -6.76
C VAL A 216 15.35 -3.66 -7.50
N SER A 217 16.47 -3.54 -6.80
CA SER A 217 17.76 -3.18 -7.39
C SER A 217 18.16 -4.17 -8.47
N GLN A 218 18.13 -5.46 -8.13
CA GLN A 218 18.49 -6.52 -9.07
C GLN A 218 17.48 -6.63 -10.22
N TYR A 219 16.18 -6.56 -9.96
CA TYR A 219 15.17 -6.60 -11.03
C TYR A 219 15.34 -5.42 -12.00
N THR A 220 15.60 -4.22 -11.47
CA THR A 220 15.81 -3.02 -12.30
C THR A 220 17.06 -3.17 -13.17
N GLN A 221 18.14 -3.74 -12.61
CA GLN A 221 19.37 -4.02 -13.35
C GLN A 221 19.13 -4.95 -14.55
N TYR A 222 18.29 -5.98 -14.41
CA TYR A 222 18.03 -6.96 -15.47
C TYR A 222 16.66 -6.81 -16.14
N LYS A 223 16.02 -5.65 -16.02
CA LYS A 223 14.63 -5.42 -16.46
C LYS A 223 14.43 -5.75 -17.95
N GLU A 224 15.44 -5.52 -18.78
CA GLU A 224 15.37 -5.78 -20.23
C GLU A 224 15.14 -7.26 -20.55
N SER A 225 15.63 -8.16 -19.69
CA SER A 225 15.44 -9.61 -19.81
C SER A 225 13.98 -10.05 -19.65
N PHE A 226 13.14 -9.19 -19.06
CA PHE A 226 11.75 -9.48 -18.71
C PHE A 226 10.77 -8.58 -19.48
N THR A 227 11.20 -7.95 -20.57
CA THR A 227 10.36 -7.02 -21.35
C THR A 227 9.06 -7.65 -21.86
N GLN A 228 9.08 -8.93 -22.24
CA GLN A 228 7.89 -9.66 -22.68
C GLN A 228 6.95 -10.06 -21.53
N PHE A 229 7.50 -10.18 -20.32
CA PHE A 229 6.78 -10.56 -19.10
C PHE A 229 7.18 -9.60 -17.98
N PRO A 230 6.74 -8.34 -18.04
CA PRO A 230 7.18 -7.33 -17.08
C PRO A 230 6.61 -7.64 -15.70
N PHE A 231 7.41 -7.37 -14.67
CA PHE A 231 6.94 -7.37 -13.29
C PHE A 231 5.85 -6.31 -13.12
N ASP A 232 4.66 -6.75 -12.69
CA ASP A 232 3.45 -5.95 -12.64
C ASP A 232 3.05 -5.59 -11.20
N ALA A 233 1.97 -4.82 -11.08
CA ALA A 233 1.43 -4.41 -9.79
C ALA A 233 0.98 -5.62 -8.94
N SER A 234 0.41 -6.65 -9.57
CA SER A 234 -0.08 -7.85 -8.91
C SER A 234 1.05 -8.63 -8.22
N ALA A 235 2.15 -8.84 -8.95
CA ALA A 235 3.36 -9.47 -8.45
C ALA A 235 4.01 -8.63 -7.34
N PHE A 236 4.02 -7.30 -7.47
CA PHE A 236 4.55 -6.42 -6.45
C PHE A 236 3.78 -6.50 -5.13
N VAL A 237 2.44 -6.47 -5.19
CA VAL A 237 1.58 -6.62 -4.00
C VAL A 237 1.79 -7.99 -3.36
N TYR A 238 1.91 -9.05 -4.16
CA TYR A 238 2.22 -10.39 -3.65
C TYR A 238 3.59 -10.42 -2.94
N LEU A 239 4.62 -9.85 -3.55
CA LEU A 239 5.95 -9.78 -2.96
C LEU A 239 5.94 -9.05 -1.60
N ILE A 240 5.26 -7.89 -1.52
CA ILE A 240 5.08 -7.17 -0.25
C ILE A 240 4.43 -8.06 0.80
N ARG A 241 3.36 -8.79 0.43
CA ARG A 241 2.64 -9.67 1.35
C ARG A 241 3.52 -10.77 1.95
N VAL A 242 4.39 -11.37 1.14
CA VAL A 242 5.25 -12.48 1.59
C VAL A 242 6.46 -11.98 2.36
N MET A 243 7.06 -10.86 1.94
CA MET A 243 8.22 -10.27 2.63
C MET A 243 7.85 -9.58 3.94
N TYR A 244 6.67 -8.97 4.00
CA TYR A 244 6.19 -8.18 5.14
C TYR A 244 4.79 -8.64 5.56
N PRO A 245 4.67 -9.86 6.12
CA PRO A 245 3.40 -10.35 6.61
C PRO A 245 2.88 -9.44 7.74
N SER A 246 1.57 -9.22 7.82
CA SER A 246 0.91 -8.26 8.72
C SER A 246 1.16 -8.49 10.23
N LYS A 247 1.77 -9.61 10.61
CA LYS A 247 2.22 -9.91 11.99
C LYS A 247 3.70 -9.62 12.23
N SER A 248 4.40 -8.98 11.29
CA SER A 248 5.81 -8.65 11.44
C SER A 248 6.01 -7.64 12.58
N LYS A 249 7.12 -7.78 13.30
CA LYS A 249 7.49 -6.85 14.40
C LYS A 249 7.95 -5.47 13.90
N HIS A 250 8.22 -5.34 12.61
CA HIS A 250 8.80 -4.15 12.00
C HIS A 250 7.97 -3.74 10.78
N PRO A 251 6.88 -2.98 10.98
CA PRO A 251 6.08 -2.49 9.87
C PRO A 251 6.94 -1.62 8.95
N ILE A 252 6.80 -1.85 7.63
CA ILE A 252 7.45 -1.03 6.62
C ILE A 252 6.58 0.18 6.32
N SER A 253 7.23 1.35 6.18
CA SER A 253 6.53 2.56 5.78
C SER A 253 5.96 2.40 4.37
N PHE A 254 4.69 2.78 4.19
CA PHE A 254 4.03 2.80 2.89
C PHE A 254 4.84 3.60 1.83
N GLU A 255 5.59 4.61 2.27
CA GLU A 255 6.49 5.40 1.43
C GLU A 255 7.52 4.56 0.69
N ILE A 256 8.07 3.54 1.34
CA ILE A 256 9.01 2.62 0.71
C ILE A 256 8.33 1.87 -0.44
N PHE A 257 7.06 1.51 -0.29
CA PHE A 257 6.29 0.88 -1.36
C PHE A 257 5.96 1.85 -2.48
N ARG A 258 5.55 3.10 -2.16
CA ARG A 258 5.29 4.15 -3.15
C ARG A 258 6.53 4.47 -3.98
N ASP A 259 7.67 4.70 -3.32
CA ASP A 259 8.92 5.03 -4.00
C ASP A 259 9.39 3.88 -4.89
N THR A 260 9.20 2.64 -4.43
CA THR A 260 9.48 1.44 -5.22
C THR A 260 8.55 1.33 -6.42
N LEU A 261 7.26 1.59 -6.25
CA LEU A 261 6.27 1.58 -7.32
C LEU A 261 6.60 2.61 -8.40
N THR A 262 7.01 3.83 -8.00
CA THR A 262 7.50 4.87 -8.92
C THR A 262 8.75 4.41 -9.67
N LYS A 263 9.74 3.84 -8.97
CA LYS A 263 11.00 3.34 -9.59
C LYS A 263 10.74 2.25 -10.62
N LEU A 264 9.83 1.32 -10.30
CA LEU A 264 9.46 0.22 -11.19
C LEU A 264 8.53 0.68 -12.33
N LYS A 265 7.92 1.87 -12.20
CA LYS A 265 6.89 2.42 -13.10
C LYS A 265 5.66 1.52 -13.19
N LEU A 266 5.17 1.01 -12.07
CA LEU A 266 3.98 0.16 -12.04
C LEU A 266 2.70 0.99 -12.07
N ASP A 267 1.62 0.37 -12.55
CA ASP A 267 0.30 0.97 -12.58
C ASP A 267 -0.23 1.19 -11.14
N TYR A 268 -0.43 2.46 -10.78
CA TYR A 268 -0.94 2.84 -9.46
C TYR A 268 -2.35 2.31 -9.22
N GLN A 269 -3.24 2.34 -10.22
CA GLN A 269 -4.63 1.92 -10.07
C GLN A 269 -4.72 0.41 -9.79
N ALA A 270 -4.00 -0.39 -10.56
CA ALA A 270 -3.92 -1.84 -10.35
C ALA A 270 -3.30 -2.16 -9.00
N PHE A 271 -2.21 -1.47 -8.62
CA PHE A 271 -1.57 -1.64 -7.32
C PHE A 271 -2.54 -1.39 -6.17
N PHE A 272 -3.21 -0.24 -6.14
CA PHE A 272 -4.11 0.10 -5.04
C PHE A 272 -5.35 -0.80 -4.98
N SER A 273 -5.84 -1.25 -6.13
CA SER A 273 -6.96 -2.20 -6.20
C SER A 273 -6.62 -3.52 -5.52
N GLU A 274 -5.39 -4.02 -5.66
CA GLU A 274 -4.96 -5.25 -4.99
C GLU A 274 -4.43 -5.01 -3.57
N TYR A 275 -3.73 -3.88 -3.35
CA TYR A 275 -3.12 -3.55 -2.07
C TYR A 275 -4.16 -3.17 -1.01
N CYS A 276 -5.36 -2.69 -1.39
CA CYS A 276 -6.39 -2.27 -0.46
C CYS A 276 -6.72 -3.30 0.63
N VAL A 277 -6.69 -4.60 0.28
CA VAL A 277 -6.97 -5.71 1.19
C VAL A 277 -5.91 -5.84 2.28
N LEU A 278 -4.64 -5.58 1.94
CA LEU A 278 -3.50 -5.63 2.87
C LEU A 278 -3.32 -4.32 3.63
N PHE A 279 -3.83 -3.25 3.06
CA PHE A 279 -3.60 -1.89 3.53
C PHE A 279 -4.17 -1.63 4.91
N GLY A 280 -5.39 -2.12 5.20
CA GLY A 280 -6.02 -1.99 6.52
C GLY A 280 -5.25 -2.69 7.65
N GLU A 281 -4.44 -3.71 7.35
CA GLU A 281 -3.61 -4.40 8.34
C GLU A 281 -2.28 -3.68 8.59
N ASN A 282 -1.67 -3.13 7.53
CA ASN A 282 -0.40 -2.41 7.61
C ASN A 282 -0.56 -1.00 8.25
N VAL A 283 -1.65 -0.29 7.96
CA VAL A 283 -1.92 1.06 8.49
C VAL A 283 -2.18 1.07 9.99
N LYS A 284 -2.73 -0.02 10.56
CA LYS A 284 -3.00 -0.13 12.01
C LYS A 284 -1.74 -0.03 12.87
N GLN A 285 -0.56 -0.22 12.29
CA GLN A 285 0.68 -0.44 13.04
C GLN A 285 1.67 0.73 13.00
N THR A 286 1.37 1.83 12.29
CA THR A 286 2.31 2.95 12.14
C THR A 286 1.65 4.33 12.20
N PHE A 287 2.23 5.24 13.00
CA PHE A 287 1.92 6.67 12.94
C PHE A 287 2.70 7.28 11.77
N TYR A 288 2.03 7.52 10.64
CA TYR A 288 2.63 8.23 9.50
C TYR A 288 2.60 9.75 9.72
N GLU A 289 3.62 10.46 9.21
CA GLU A 289 3.63 11.93 9.17
C GLU A 289 2.58 12.46 8.17
N TYR A 290 2.13 13.71 8.34
CA TYR A 290 1.04 14.27 7.56
C TYR A 290 1.32 14.29 6.05
N ASP A 291 2.51 14.69 5.64
CA ASP A 291 2.91 14.80 4.22
C ASP A 291 2.76 13.45 3.47
N TYR A 292 2.98 12.33 4.16
CA TYR A 292 2.90 10.98 3.61
C TYR A 292 1.44 10.53 3.44
N ILE A 293 0.62 10.77 4.47
CA ILE A 293 -0.80 10.46 4.42
C ILE A 293 -1.51 11.34 3.40
N ASP A 294 -1.11 12.61 3.32
CA ASP A 294 -1.61 13.57 2.34
C ASP A 294 -1.37 13.08 0.91
N THR A 295 -0.12 12.71 0.61
CA THR A 295 0.25 12.16 -0.71
C THR A 295 -0.59 10.93 -1.07
N LEU A 296 -0.80 10.03 -0.12
CA LEU A 296 -1.65 8.86 -0.35
C LEU A 296 -3.11 9.27 -0.62
N LEU A 297 -3.69 10.17 0.17
CA LEU A 297 -5.05 10.66 -0.02
C LEU A 297 -5.22 11.32 -1.39
N VAL A 298 -4.22 12.06 -1.86
CA VAL A 298 -4.19 12.65 -3.21
C VAL A 298 -4.21 11.57 -4.30
N VAL A 299 -3.41 10.51 -4.15
CA VAL A 299 -3.36 9.42 -5.12
C VAL A 299 -4.67 8.62 -5.11
N LEU A 300 -5.20 8.27 -3.94
CA LEU A 300 -6.50 7.59 -3.83
C LEU A 300 -7.62 8.42 -4.47
N ARG A 301 -7.60 9.74 -4.28
CA ARG A 301 -8.52 10.67 -4.94
C ARG A 301 -8.36 10.65 -6.46
N SER A 302 -7.13 10.68 -6.98
CA SER A 302 -6.89 10.71 -8.44
C SER A 302 -7.36 9.45 -9.16
N LEU A 303 -7.50 8.34 -8.43
CA LEU A 303 -7.99 7.07 -8.95
C LEU A 303 -9.53 6.99 -9.02
N ASN A 304 -10.25 8.02 -8.55
CA ASN A 304 -11.71 8.04 -8.43
C ASN A 304 -12.28 6.80 -7.69
N ASN A 305 -11.51 6.24 -6.75
CA ASN A 305 -11.92 5.07 -5.98
C ASN A 305 -12.40 5.51 -4.58
N ASP A 306 -13.65 5.99 -4.55
CA ASP A 306 -14.27 6.60 -3.36
C ASP A 306 -14.36 5.64 -2.18
N ASP A 307 -14.64 4.35 -2.46
CA ASP A 307 -14.74 3.32 -1.43
C ASP A 307 -13.40 3.11 -0.72
N LEU A 308 -12.31 3.04 -1.50
CA LEU A 308 -10.96 2.86 -0.94
C LEU A 308 -10.50 4.09 -0.15
N PHE A 309 -10.80 5.28 -0.69
CA PHE A 309 -10.52 6.54 -0.03
C PHE A 309 -11.24 6.64 1.32
N GLY A 310 -12.56 6.39 1.35
CA GLY A 310 -13.37 6.42 2.57
C GLY A 310 -12.94 5.36 3.59
N THR A 311 -12.69 4.13 3.14
CA THR A 311 -12.22 3.02 3.97
C THR A 311 -10.89 3.36 4.64
N TYR A 312 -9.97 4.00 3.90
CA TYR A 312 -8.70 4.43 4.46
C TYR A 312 -8.89 5.49 5.54
N LEU A 313 -9.63 6.57 5.25
CA LEU A 313 -9.87 7.65 6.21
C LEU A 313 -10.51 7.12 7.49
N GLN A 314 -11.49 6.22 7.37
CA GLN A 314 -12.14 5.60 8.51
C GLN A 314 -11.15 4.76 9.33
N THR A 315 -10.33 3.93 8.66
CA THR A 315 -9.32 3.12 9.33
C THR A 315 -8.28 3.98 10.04
N TYR A 316 -7.79 5.03 9.38
CA TYR A 316 -6.82 5.95 9.96
C TYR A 316 -7.39 6.70 11.17
N ALA A 317 -8.63 7.19 11.09
CA ALA A 317 -9.30 7.88 12.19
C ALA A 317 -9.57 6.96 13.41
N LEU A 318 -9.75 5.65 13.21
CA LEU A 318 -9.91 4.69 14.30
C LEU A 318 -8.61 4.37 15.04
N ASN A 319 -7.46 4.53 14.36
CA ASN A 319 -6.15 4.16 14.91
C ASN A 319 -5.29 5.38 15.30
N THR A 320 -5.81 6.60 15.16
CA THR A 320 -5.10 7.82 15.53
C THR A 320 -5.91 8.67 16.50
N ASN A 321 -5.19 9.43 17.34
CA ASN A 321 -5.84 10.41 18.21
C ASN A 321 -6.51 11.50 17.38
N PHE A 322 -7.67 11.97 17.84
CA PHE A 322 -8.48 12.95 17.12
C PHE A 322 -7.67 14.20 16.70
N ASN A 323 -6.85 14.77 17.58
CA ASN A 323 -6.06 15.97 17.25
C ASN A 323 -5.10 15.73 16.06
N LYS A 324 -4.54 14.51 15.94
CA LYS A 324 -3.71 14.13 14.78
C LYS A 324 -4.55 14.01 13.52
N PHE A 325 -5.69 13.34 13.60
CA PHE A 325 -6.63 13.24 12.48
C PHE A 325 -7.11 14.62 12.01
N TRP A 326 -7.44 15.51 12.94
CA TRP A 326 -7.85 16.88 12.66
C TRP A 326 -6.73 17.70 12.04
N GLY A 327 -5.50 17.56 12.55
CA GLY A 327 -4.31 18.16 11.97
C GLY A 327 -4.07 17.74 10.52
N LEU A 328 -4.27 16.47 10.20
CA LEU A 328 -4.21 15.97 8.83
C LEU A 328 -5.26 16.61 7.92
N VAL A 329 -6.52 16.71 8.37
CA VAL A 329 -7.61 17.34 7.58
C VAL A 329 -7.27 18.81 7.29
N LEU A 330 -6.76 19.54 8.29
CA LEU A 330 -6.33 20.93 8.14
C LEU A 330 -5.12 21.06 7.22
N HIS A 331 -4.14 20.17 7.32
CA HIS A 331 -2.95 20.13 6.46
C HIS A 331 -3.36 19.88 4.99
N PHE A 332 -4.18 18.85 4.75
CA PHE A 332 -4.72 18.55 3.43
C PHE A 332 -5.46 19.77 2.83
N SER A 333 -6.27 20.46 3.64
CA SER A 333 -7.01 21.67 3.21
C SER A 333 -6.10 22.83 2.79
N GLN A 334 -4.85 22.86 3.27
CA GLN A 334 -3.83 23.87 2.90
C GLN A 334 -3.11 23.49 1.61
N ASN A 335 -2.92 22.20 1.35
CA ASN A 335 -2.06 21.75 0.25
C ASN A 335 -2.84 21.27 -0.98
N HIS A 336 -4.04 20.72 -0.81
CA HIS A 336 -4.78 20.02 -1.88
C HIS A 336 -6.26 20.36 -1.88
N ASP A 337 -6.91 20.20 -3.04
CA ASP A 337 -8.34 20.48 -3.19
C ASP A 337 -9.20 19.43 -2.50
N LEU A 338 -10.05 19.86 -1.57
CA LEU A 338 -11.09 19.01 -1.01
C LEU A 338 -12.16 18.77 -2.08
N SER A 339 -12.42 17.51 -2.42
CA SER A 339 -13.57 17.15 -3.28
C SER A 339 -14.84 16.99 -2.43
N ASP A 340 -16.01 16.98 -3.09
CA ASP A 340 -17.28 16.76 -2.40
C ASP A 340 -17.37 15.33 -1.81
N GLN A 341 -16.72 14.34 -2.45
CA GLN A 341 -16.61 12.97 -1.93
C GLN A 341 -15.81 12.94 -0.63
N MET A 342 -14.70 13.68 -0.57
CA MET A 342 -13.90 13.78 0.65
C MET A 342 -14.70 14.37 1.81
N GLN A 343 -15.48 15.43 1.52
CA GLN A 343 -16.37 16.02 2.52
C GLN A 343 -17.40 15.00 3.04
N HIS A 344 -18.01 14.21 2.15
CA HIS A 344 -18.98 13.17 2.52
C HIS A 344 -18.36 12.05 3.36
N ALA A 345 -17.14 11.62 3.06
CA ALA A 345 -16.44 10.59 3.84
C ALA A 345 -15.98 11.10 5.21
N LEU A 346 -15.52 12.36 5.30
CA LEU A 346 -15.03 12.97 6.54
C LEU A 346 -16.17 13.27 7.53
N ALA A 347 -17.32 13.72 7.05
CA ALA A 347 -18.47 14.12 7.86
C ALA A 347 -18.88 13.10 8.94
N PRO A 348 -19.19 11.82 8.62
CA PRO A 348 -19.63 10.84 9.61
C PRO A 348 -18.53 10.49 10.62
N ILE A 349 -17.26 10.43 10.18
CA ILE A 349 -16.11 10.14 11.04
C ILE A 349 -15.93 11.24 12.08
N LEU A 350 -15.92 12.50 11.63
CA LEU A 350 -15.73 13.66 12.51
C LEU A 350 -16.90 13.83 13.48
N LYS A 351 -18.13 13.61 13.02
CA LYS A 351 -19.32 13.62 13.89
C LYS A 351 -19.18 12.61 15.03
N ALA A 352 -18.91 11.35 14.71
CA ALA A 352 -18.80 10.28 15.70
C ALA A 352 -17.65 10.50 16.70
N GLN A 353 -16.56 11.14 16.27
CA GLN A 353 -15.44 11.50 17.14
C GLN A 353 -15.74 12.72 18.00
N ALA A 354 -16.39 13.76 17.47
CA ALA A 354 -16.85 14.92 18.24
C ALA A 354 -17.80 14.54 19.37
N GLU A 355 -18.71 13.59 19.11
CA GLU A 355 -19.60 13.04 20.14
C GLU A 355 -18.84 12.36 21.29
N LYS A 356 -17.56 11.98 21.11
CA LYS A 356 -16.72 11.37 22.15
C LYS A 356 -15.68 12.32 22.74
N MET A 357 -15.57 13.54 22.20
CA MET A 357 -14.51 14.49 22.53
C MET A 357 -14.72 15.13 23.91
N SER A 358 -13.60 15.43 24.58
CA SER A 358 -13.55 16.22 25.82
C SER A 358 -13.42 17.73 25.53
N LEU A 359 -13.69 18.58 26.53
CA LEU A 359 -13.53 20.03 26.37
C LEU A 359 -12.08 20.47 26.06
N PRO A 360 -11.05 19.94 26.75
CA PRO A 360 -9.67 20.26 26.40
C PRO A 360 -9.32 19.90 24.94
N MET A 361 -9.72 18.71 24.47
CA MET A 361 -9.47 18.30 23.09
C MET A 361 -10.18 19.19 22.08
N PHE A 362 -11.39 19.63 22.39
CA PHE A 362 -12.13 20.57 21.57
C PHE A 362 -11.43 21.92 21.46
N ASN A 363 -10.92 22.44 22.59
CA ASN A 363 -10.14 23.67 22.61
C ASN A 363 -8.86 23.54 21.78
N ASP A 364 -8.14 22.42 21.87
CA ASP A 364 -6.97 22.15 21.03
C ASP A 364 -7.33 22.21 19.54
N CYS A 365 -8.47 21.64 19.15
CA CYS A 365 -8.93 21.65 17.77
C CYS A 365 -9.30 23.05 17.28
N CYS A 366 -9.92 23.87 18.15
CA CYS A 366 -10.22 25.27 17.86
C CYS A 366 -8.93 26.07 17.65
N GLN A 367 -7.93 25.89 18.53
CA GLN A 367 -6.63 26.54 18.43
C GLN A 367 -5.87 26.11 17.17
N MET A 368 -5.83 24.81 16.86
CA MET A 368 -5.22 24.31 15.62
C MET A 368 -5.87 24.92 14.37
N THR A 369 -7.20 25.00 14.36
CA THR A 369 -7.94 25.60 13.25
C THR A 369 -7.65 27.09 13.14
N LYS A 370 -7.67 27.83 14.26
CA LYS A 370 -7.36 29.27 14.30
C LYS A 370 -5.97 29.57 13.73
N ASN A 371 -4.97 28.76 14.09
CA ASN A 371 -3.60 28.94 13.64
C ASN A 371 -3.38 28.59 12.16
N THR A 372 -4.34 27.92 11.53
CA THR A 372 -4.21 27.42 10.14
C THR A 372 -5.21 28.04 9.17
N VAL A 373 -6.27 28.68 9.66
CA VAL A 373 -7.40 29.20 8.87
C VAL A 373 -6.97 30.08 7.70
N GLN A 374 -6.00 30.98 7.95
CA GLN A 374 -5.49 31.91 6.94
C GLN A 374 -4.65 31.21 5.85
N LYS A 375 -4.12 30.03 6.14
CA LYS A 375 -3.32 29.21 5.21
C LYS A 375 -4.19 28.30 4.34
N ILE A 376 -5.49 28.17 4.64
CA ILE A 376 -6.41 27.34 3.85
C ILE A 376 -6.58 27.94 2.45
N ARG A 377 -6.43 27.10 1.42
CA ARG A 377 -6.58 27.51 0.01
C ARG A 377 -7.96 28.13 -0.21
N PRO A 378 -8.09 29.22 -0.98
CA PRO A 378 -9.37 29.89 -1.21
C PRO A 378 -10.50 28.95 -1.65
N GLN A 379 -10.23 28.02 -2.57
CA GLN A 379 -11.22 27.03 -3.04
C GLN A 379 -11.72 26.04 -1.97
N ASN A 380 -10.93 25.81 -0.92
CA ASN A 380 -11.28 24.85 0.13
C ASN A 380 -12.07 25.49 1.27
N ARG A 381 -12.05 26.83 1.41
CA ARG A 381 -12.63 27.55 2.54
C ARG A 381 -14.07 27.13 2.81
N ALA A 382 -14.91 27.07 1.77
CA ALA A 382 -16.31 26.68 1.88
C ALA A 382 -16.54 25.18 2.18
N ARG A 383 -15.58 24.30 1.90
CA ARG A 383 -15.68 22.87 2.22
C ARG A 383 -15.16 22.58 3.63
N THR A 384 -13.98 23.10 3.96
CA THR A 384 -13.44 23.07 5.34
C THR A 384 -14.44 23.71 6.31
N ALA A 385 -15.17 24.73 5.84
CA ALA A 385 -16.27 25.33 6.56
C ALA A 385 -17.31 24.34 7.08
N ARG A 386 -17.90 23.59 6.15
CA ARG A 386 -18.97 22.64 6.41
C ARG A 386 -18.48 21.50 7.31
N VAL A 387 -17.23 21.08 7.12
CA VAL A 387 -16.59 20.08 7.97
C VAL A 387 -16.48 20.56 9.42
N LEU A 388 -16.05 21.81 9.63
CA LEU A 388 -15.99 22.45 10.95
C LEU A 388 -17.38 22.58 11.60
N GLN A 389 -18.40 22.96 10.82
CA GLN A 389 -19.78 23.05 11.31
C GLN A 389 -20.27 21.72 11.85
N ILE A 390 -20.03 20.63 11.14
CA ILE A 390 -20.44 19.28 11.56
C ILE A 390 -19.76 18.91 12.87
N LEU A 391 -18.45 19.17 12.98
CA LEU A 391 -17.67 18.89 14.18
C LEU A 391 -18.21 19.65 15.39
N PHE A 392 -18.40 20.96 15.22
CA PHE A 392 -18.80 21.82 16.31
C PHE A 392 -20.26 21.65 16.71
N TYR A 393 -21.16 21.43 15.75
CA TYR A 393 -22.55 21.10 16.05
C TYR A 393 -22.64 19.81 16.88
N ALA A 394 -21.93 18.75 16.46
CA ALA A 394 -21.93 17.48 17.18
C ALA A 394 -21.39 17.63 18.62
N PHE A 395 -20.32 18.41 18.80
CA PHE A 395 -19.75 18.65 20.12
C PHE A 395 -20.63 19.55 21.01
N LEU A 396 -21.07 20.71 20.50
CA LEU A 396 -21.87 21.67 21.27
C LEU A 396 -23.25 21.10 21.61
N HIS A 397 -23.91 20.44 20.66
CA HIS A 397 -25.20 19.81 20.92
C HIS A 397 -25.10 18.82 22.08
N LYS A 398 -24.06 17.96 22.10
CA LYS A 398 -23.82 17.05 23.23
C LYS A 398 -23.55 17.79 24.55
N LYS A 399 -22.74 18.85 24.51
CA LYS A 399 -22.36 19.59 25.72
C LYS A 399 -23.53 20.34 26.34
N ILE A 400 -24.39 20.89 25.50
CA ILE A 400 -25.50 21.74 25.92
C ILE A 400 -26.72 20.90 26.24
N TYR A 401 -26.90 19.75 25.58
CA TYR A 401 -27.98 18.80 25.85
C TYR A 401 -27.40 17.44 26.28
N PHE A 402 -26.86 17.38 27.49
CA PHE A 402 -26.39 16.12 28.08
C PHE A 402 -27.51 15.50 28.91
N GLU A 403 -27.95 14.28 28.57
CA GLU A 403 -29.04 13.58 29.31
C GLU A 403 -30.30 14.45 29.50
N GLN A 404 -30.67 15.24 28.48
CA GLN A 404 -31.80 16.20 28.51
C GLN A 404 -31.62 17.42 29.43
N ASN A 405 -30.47 17.55 30.12
CA ASN A 405 -30.16 18.71 30.96
C ASN A 405 -29.36 19.76 30.18
N PHE A 406 -29.74 21.04 30.37
CA PHE A 406 -29.06 22.18 29.79
C PHE A 406 -27.79 22.52 30.59
N HIS A 407 -26.62 22.48 29.94
CA HIS A 407 -25.37 22.98 30.52
C HIS A 407 -24.83 24.18 29.71
N PRO A 408 -24.61 25.35 30.33
CA PRO A 408 -24.15 26.53 29.61
C PRO A 408 -22.71 26.37 29.14
N LEU A 409 -22.45 26.71 27.87
CA LEU A 409 -21.11 26.84 27.31
C LEU A 409 -20.40 28.06 27.93
N ASP A 410 -19.12 27.91 28.30
CA ASP A 410 -18.31 29.01 28.83
C ASP A 410 -18.25 30.21 27.87
N GLU A 411 -18.37 31.44 28.40
CA GLU A 411 -18.41 32.68 27.61
C GLU A 411 -17.10 32.89 26.83
N GLY A 412 -15.96 32.57 27.43
CA GLY A 412 -14.65 32.70 26.79
C GLY A 412 -14.53 31.76 25.58
N LEU A 413 -14.91 30.50 25.75
CA LEU A 413 -14.93 29.52 24.67
C LEU A 413 -15.93 29.89 23.56
N ALA A 414 -17.11 30.38 23.91
CA ALA A 414 -18.10 30.83 22.94
C ALA A 414 -17.57 32.01 22.10
N LYS A 415 -16.87 32.98 22.72
CA LYS A 415 -16.21 34.09 22.02
C LYS A 415 -15.09 33.60 21.10
N GLU A 416 -14.31 32.61 21.53
CA GLU A 416 -13.25 32.02 20.72
C GLU A 416 -13.80 31.32 19.47
N LEU A 417 -14.84 30.51 19.64
CA LEU A 417 -15.56 29.87 18.55
C LEU A 417 -16.10 30.89 17.56
N LEU A 418 -16.80 31.92 18.05
CA LEU A 418 -17.33 32.96 17.18
C LEU A 418 -16.23 33.66 16.37
N SER A 419 -15.10 33.99 16.99
CA SER A 419 -13.96 34.61 16.28
C SER A 419 -13.46 33.73 15.13
N LEU A 420 -13.31 32.43 15.38
CA LEU A 420 -12.84 31.48 14.38
C LEU A 420 -13.81 31.35 13.19
N LEU A 421 -15.11 31.30 13.46
CA LEU A 421 -16.15 31.20 12.43
C LEU A 421 -16.18 32.42 11.53
N LEU A 422 -16.03 33.61 12.11
CA LEU A 422 -16.00 34.87 11.37
C LEU A 422 -14.79 34.95 10.43
N GLU A 423 -13.64 34.40 10.81
CA GLU A 423 -12.43 34.37 9.97
C GLU A 423 -12.56 33.48 8.72
N LEU A 424 -13.41 32.46 8.76
CA LEU A 424 -13.61 31.54 7.65
C LEU A 424 -14.49 32.12 6.51
N SER A 425 -14.93 33.38 6.64
CA SER A 425 -15.68 34.12 5.62
C SER A 425 -16.98 33.43 5.17
N TRP A 426 -17.72 32.85 6.11
CA TRP A 426 -19.00 32.21 5.79
C TRP A 426 -20.12 33.24 5.62
N PRO A 427 -21.09 32.99 4.72
CA PRO A 427 -22.37 33.67 4.83
C PRO A 427 -22.98 33.29 6.18
N LEU A 428 -23.30 34.30 6.96
CA LEU A 428 -24.02 34.14 8.21
C LEU A 428 -25.51 34.29 7.90
N ASP A 429 -26.20 33.17 7.78
CA ASP A 429 -27.62 33.10 7.48
C ASP A 429 -28.27 31.91 8.17
N ALA A 430 -29.60 31.82 8.07
CA ALA A 430 -30.41 30.74 8.64
C ALA A 430 -30.05 29.34 8.14
N GLN A 431 -29.32 29.20 7.01
CA GLN A 431 -28.85 27.91 6.51
C GLN A 431 -27.54 27.47 7.18
N ASN A 432 -26.92 28.33 7.98
CA ASN A 432 -25.69 28.07 8.72
C ASN A 432 -25.91 28.21 10.25
N PRO A 433 -26.54 27.21 10.88
CA PRO A 433 -27.09 27.32 12.23
C PRO A 433 -26.01 27.46 13.31
N PHE A 434 -24.75 27.14 13.02
CA PHE A 434 -23.71 27.12 14.05
C PHE A 434 -23.27 28.52 14.50
N CYS A 435 -23.09 29.45 13.55
CA CYS A 435 -22.77 30.84 13.91
C CYS A 435 -23.96 31.47 14.63
N LEU A 436 -25.18 31.19 14.15
CA LEU A 436 -26.42 31.64 14.79
C LEU A 436 -26.56 31.10 16.21
N PHE A 437 -26.25 29.82 16.43
CA PHE A 437 -26.29 29.20 17.74
C PHE A 437 -25.30 29.84 18.73
N VAL A 438 -24.05 30.08 18.30
CA VAL A 438 -23.05 30.73 19.18
C VAL A 438 -23.41 32.20 19.44
N ILE A 439 -23.96 32.90 18.43
CA ILE A 439 -24.47 34.26 18.56
C ILE A 439 -25.67 34.30 19.53
N GLU A 440 -26.63 33.38 19.37
CA GLU A 440 -27.79 33.21 20.24
C GLU A 440 -27.34 32.97 21.68
N HIS A 441 -26.41 32.03 21.89
CA HIS A 441 -25.87 31.71 23.21
C HIS A 441 -25.19 32.90 23.90
N LEU A 442 -24.36 33.63 23.15
CA LEU A 442 -23.62 34.80 23.65
C LEU A 442 -24.54 36.00 23.96
N ILE A 443 -25.57 36.21 23.15
CA ILE A 443 -26.46 37.37 23.27
C ILE A 443 -27.59 37.09 24.26
N PHE A 444 -28.28 35.96 24.12
CA PHE A 444 -29.56 35.66 24.76
C PHE A 444 -29.45 34.60 25.86
N THR A 445 -28.76 33.48 25.65
CA THR A 445 -28.88 32.30 26.53
C THR A 445 -28.05 32.33 27.82
N LEU A 446 -26.80 32.82 27.79
CA LEU A 446 -25.88 32.74 28.93
C LEU A 446 -26.39 33.37 30.25
N TYR A 447 -27.40 34.25 30.20
CA TYR A 447 -27.82 35.07 31.35
C TYR A 447 -29.33 35.26 31.47
N ASP A 448 -30.10 34.32 30.94
CA ASP A 448 -31.57 34.33 30.97
C ASP A 448 -32.15 34.23 32.41
N HIS A 449 -31.32 33.95 33.41
CA HIS A 449 -31.70 33.91 34.83
C HIS A 449 -32.13 35.27 35.44
N THR A 450 -32.03 36.38 34.68
CA THR A 450 -32.37 37.73 35.17
C THR A 450 -33.88 37.96 35.08
N LYS A 451 -34.64 37.94 36.19
CA LYS A 451 -36.10 38.12 36.15
C LYS A 451 -36.57 39.54 35.76
N ASP A 452 -35.71 40.54 35.95
CA ASP A 452 -36.04 41.94 35.68
C ASP A 452 -35.85 42.28 34.20
N LYS A 453 -36.95 42.69 33.53
CA LYS A 453 -36.97 42.99 32.08
C LYS A 453 -36.05 44.17 31.73
N PHE A 454 -35.92 45.18 32.60
CA PHE A 454 -35.03 46.32 32.36
C PHE A 454 -33.56 45.90 32.35
N GLN A 455 -33.14 45.10 33.33
CA GLN A 455 -31.79 44.54 33.38
C GLN A 455 -31.53 43.57 32.22
N LYS A 456 -32.53 42.79 31.78
CA LYS A 456 -32.42 41.97 30.56
C LYS A 456 -32.12 42.83 29.33
N LEU A 457 -32.91 43.90 29.10
CA LEU A 457 -32.71 44.84 27.99
C LEU A 457 -31.35 45.55 28.06
N LYS A 458 -30.97 46.05 29.24
CA LYS A 458 -29.67 46.71 29.44
C LYS A 458 -28.48 45.80 29.12
N ARG A 459 -28.53 44.54 29.57
CA ARG A 459 -27.49 43.55 29.28
C ARG A 459 -27.44 43.17 27.81
N LEU A 460 -28.62 43.03 27.16
CA LEU A 460 -28.73 42.77 25.73
C LEU A 460 -27.98 43.86 24.94
N PHE A 461 -28.26 45.14 25.19
CA PHE A 461 -27.60 46.24 24.46
C PHE A 461 -26.11 46.38 24.75
N GLN A 462 -25.68 46.17 26.00
CA GLN A 462 -24.26 46.16 26.34
C GLN A 462 -23.50 45.08 25.55
N ARG A 463 -24.10 43.91 25.35
CA ARG A 463 -23.48 42.81 24.59
C ARG A 463 -23.53 43.01 23.09
N LEU A 464 -24.66 43.50 22.59
CA LEU A 464 -24.78 43.88 21.18
C LEU A 464 -23.68 44.87 20.83
N ASN A 465 -23.40 45.87 21.69
CA ASN A 465 -22.28 46.79 21.51
C ASN A 465 -20.91 46.10 21.55
N GLN A 466 -20.67 45.16 22.47
CA GLN A 466 -19.39 44.43 22.56
C GLN A 466 -19.13 43.50 21.36
N LEU A 467 -20.19 42.93 20.78
CA LEU A 467 -20.11 42.07 19.59
C LEU A 467 -20.19 42.86 18.28
N ASN A 468 -20.58 44.14 18.36
CA ASN A 468 -20.84 45.04 17.22
C ASN A 468 -19.64 45.13 16.26
N GLU A 469 -18.44 45.36 16.81
CA GLU A 469 -17.24 45.60 15.99
C GLU A 469 -16.81 44.38 15.16
N LYS A 470 -17.14 43.16 15.59
CA LYS A 470 -16.72 41.92 14.91
C LYS A 470 -17.78 41.34 13.97
N ILE A 471 -19.07 41.43 14.30
CA ILE A 471 -20.15 40.81 13.53
C ILE A 471 -20.75 41.79 12.50
N CYS A 472 -20.83 43.08 12.87
CA CYS A 472 -21.75 44.02 12.24
C CYS A 472 -21.15 44.86 11.12
N THR A 473 -19.82 44.89 11.00
CA THR A 473 -19.12 45.61 9.91
C THR A 473 -19.52 45.09 8.52
N ASN A 474 -19.90 43.81 8.42
CA ASN A 474 -20.19 43.15 7.14
C ASN A 474 -21.61 42.56 7.03
N ASN A 475 -22.45 42.62 8.07
CA ASN A 475 -23.74 41.92 8.08
C ASN A 475 -24.89 42.68 8.77
N LYS A 476 -26.13 42.49 8.27
CA LYS A 476 -27.34 43.16 8.77
C LYS A 476 -28.05 42.34 9.87
N PRO A 477 -28.47 42.94 11.00
CA PRO A 477 -29.10 42.25 12.15
C PRO A 477 -30.28 41.33 11.79
N VAL A 478 -31.11 41.74 10.82
CA VAL A 478 -32.26 40.98 10.30
C VAL A 478 -31.92 39.59 9.76
N LYS A 479 -30.65 39.31 9.44
CA LYS A 479 -30.23 37.99 8.97
C LYS A 479 -29.94 37.01 10.12
N PHE A 480 -29.97 37.47 11.37
CA PHE A 480 -29.45 36.75 12.53
C PHE A 480 -30.44 36.57 13.66
N ILE A 481 -31.10 37.66 14.06
CA ILE A 481 -32.00 37.65 15.20
C ILE A 481 -33.35 37.14 14.73
N GLN A 482 -33.78 36.02 15.29
CA GLN A 482 -35.13 35.51 15.10
C GLN A 482 -36.07 36.21 16.09
N ASP A 483 -37.27 36.59 15.64
CA ASP A 483 -38.25 37.29 16.47
C ASP A 483 -38.58 36.51 17.75
N CYS A 484 -38.59 35.18 17.68
CA CYS A 484 -38.85 34.30 18.82
C CYS A 484 -37.81 34.43 19.94
N TRP A 485 -36.58 34.87 19.66
CA TRP A 485 -35.53 35.11 20.66
C TRP A 485 -35.77 36.40 21.46
N LEU A 486 -36.60 37.30 20.94
CA LEU A 486 -36.91 38.58 21.57
C LEU A 486 -38.15 38.51 22.48
N ASN A 487 -38.95 37.45 22.41
CA ASN A 487 -40.22 37.30 23.15
C ASN A 487 -40.11 37.65 24.65
N ASP A 488 -39.04 37.21 25.32
CA ASP A 488 -38.82 37.48 26.75
C ASP A 488 -38.33 38.90 27.07
N TYR A 489 -38.02 39.68 26.04
CA TYR A 489 -37.58 41.08 26.10
C TYR A 489 -38.69 42.06 25.72
N VAL A 490 -39.78 41.59 25.10
CA VAL A 490 -40.93 42.42 24.73
C VAL A 490 -41.78 42.76 25.97
N CYS A 491 -42.24 44.01 26.02
CA CYS A 491 -43.16 44.49 27.05
C CYS A 491 -44.59 44.44 26.50
N ASP A 492 -45.24 43.29 26.60
CA ASP A 492 -46.58 43.06 26.05
C ASP A 492 -47.71 43.61 26.94
N THR A 493 -47.41 43.97 28.19
CA THR A 493 -48.41 44.44 29.15
C THR A 493 -48.08 45.82 29.71
N PRO A 494 -49.09 46.67 29.98
CA PRO A 494 -48.88 47.96 30.66
C PRO A 494 -48.13 47.84 31.99
N CYS A 495 -48.32 46.73 32.71
CA CYS A 495 -47.63 46.43 33.97
C CYS A 495 -46.12 46.21 33.81
N ASP A 496 -45.67 45.77 32.64
CA ASP A 496 -44.24 45.64 32.35
C ASP A 496 -43.62 47.00 32.04
N TRP A 497 -44.34 47.87 31.33
CA TRP A 497 -43.93 49.26 31.07
C TRP A 497 -43.81 50.08 32.35
N LEU A 498 -44.68 49.85 33.34
CA LEU A 498 -44.64 50.54 34.64
C LEU A 498 -43.44 50.17 35.52
N LYS A 499 -42.73 49.07 35.20
CA LYS A 499 -41.51 48.65 35.92
C LYS A 499 -40.24 49.28 35.33
N LEU A 500 -40.35 49.95 34.18
CA LEU A 500 -39.25 50.63 33.52
C LEU A 500 -39.21 52.08 34.02
N ASN A 501 -38.12 52.49 34.67
CA ASN A 501 -37.88 53.91 34.95
C ASN A 501 -37.68 54.64 33.61
N ARG A 502 -38.49 55.69 33.38
CA ARG A 502 -38.45 56.51 32.16
C ARG A 502 -37.07 57.07 31.87
N ASP A 503 -36.38 57.59 32.88
CA ASP A 503 -35.08 58.24 32.69
C ASP A 503 -33.99 57.20 32.37
N ASP A 504 -34.06 56.03 33.01
CA ASP A 504 -33.12 54.94 32.75
C ASP A 504 -33.34 54.31 31.36
N TYR A 505 -34.60 54.20 30.93
CA TYR A 505 -34.96 53.72 29.60
C TYR A 505 -34.58 54.72 28.50
N GLN A 506 -34.83 56.02 28.71
CA GLN A 506 -34.42 57.07 27.79
C GLN A 506 -32.90 57.12 27.63
N ASN A 507 -32.15 57.07 28.74
CA ASN A 507 -30.69 56.99 28.71
C ASN A 507 -30.20 55.73 27.95
N LEU A 508 -30.88 54.60 28.12
CA LEU A 508 -30.59 53.37 27.37
C LEU A 508 -30.78 53.60 25.86
N CYS A 509 -31.90 54.18 25.44
CA CYS A 509 -32.18 54.48 24.05
C CYS A 509 -31.15 55.47 23.46
N GLU A 510 -30.79 56.51 24.20
CA GLU A 510 -29.83 57.55 23.76
C GLU A 510 -28.40 57.00 23.59
N ILE A 511 -27.93 56.15 24.52
CA ILE A 511 -26.61 55.51 24.43
C ILE A 511 -26.49 54.60 23.20
N HIS A 512 -27.61 54.03 22.75
CA HIS A 512 -27.64 53.00 21.70
C HIS A 512 -28.30 53.47 20.39
N GLN A 513 -28.68 54.75 20.26
CA GLN A 513 -29.45 55.30 19.14
C GLN A 513 -28.79 55.15 17.76
N ASN A 514 -27.46 55.07 17.71
CA ASN A 514 -26.69 54.92 16.47
C ASN A 514 -26.29 53.46 16.16
N ASN A 515 -26.76 52.49 16.96
CA ASN A 515 -26.49 51.08 16.71
C ASN A 515 -27.61 50.48 15.84
N GLY A 516 -27.27 50.07 14.61
CA GLY A 516 -28.22 49.46 13.67
C GLY A 516 -28.86 48.16 14.18
N TRP A 517 -28.24 47.47 15.14
CA TRP A 517 -28.84 46.31 15.83
C TRP A 517 -29.85 46.72 16.88
N SER A 518 -29.61 47.82 17.57
CA SER A 518 -30.57 48.36 18.54
C SER A 518 -31.85 48.80 17.86
N LEU A 519 -31.74 49.49 16.72
CA LEU A 519 -32.91 49.89 15.92
C LEU A 519 -33.73 48.69 15.45
N TYR A 520 -33.08 47.58 15.08
CA TYR A 520 -33.77 46.35 14.65
C TYR A 520 -34.48 45.64 15.82
N VAL A 521 -33.86 45.59 17.01
CA VAL A 521 -34.50 44.98 18.19
C VAL A 521 -35.72 45.78 18.67
N TRP A 522 -35.75 47.09 18.41
CA TRP A 522 -36.87 47.97 18.75
C TRP A 522 -38.01 47.98 17.73
N SER A 523 -37.72 47.68 16.46
CA SER A 523 -38.72 47.59 15.38
C SER A 523 -39.45 46.27 15.43
#